data_AF-A0A7V6W5H5-F1
#
_entry.id   AF-A0A7V6W5H5-F1
#
_cell.length_a   1.000
_cell.length_b   1.000
_cell.length_c   1.000
_cell.angle_alpha   90.00
_cell.angle_beta   90.00
_cell.angle_gamma   90.00
#
_symmetry.space_group_name_H-M   'P 1'
#
loop_
_entity.id
_entity.type
_entity.pdbx_description
1 polymer ?
#
loop_
_entity_poly.entity_id
_entity_poly.type
_entity_poly.pdbx_seq_one_letter_code
_entity_poly.pdbx_strand_id
1 'polypeptide(L)'
;MFQPDKTLIIAVSGGADSVALFHILLNILPRNQLVVAHFNHRWREEDSMRDEAFVRQLCEKEGITFHIGDVLAQREKDYLTEAG
;
A
#
# COMPACT_ATOMS: atom_id res chain seq x y z
N MET A 1 -2.07 21.30 2.47
CA MET A 1 -1.46 21.38 1.13
C MET A 1 -0.16 20.58 1.18
N PHE A 2 0.07 19.67 0.23
CA PHE A 2 1.28 18.82 0.22
C PHE A 2 2.53 19.65 -0.12
N GLN A 3 3.69 19.25 0.39
CA GLN A 3 4.96 19.91 0.07
C GLN A 3 5.43 19.44 -1.32
N PRO A 4 5.76 20.34 -2.27
CA PRO A 4 6.04 20.00 -3.66
C PRO A 4 7.23 19.03 -3.88
N ASP A 5 8.10 18.87 -2.86
CA ASP A 5 9.33 18.07 -2.95
C ASP A 5 9.36 16.89 -1.97
N LYS A 6 8.19 16.46 -1.49
CA LYS A 6 8.07 15.31 -0.58
C LYS A 6 7.37 14.15 -1.27
N THR A 7 7.89 12.95 -1.01
CA THR A 7 7.20 11.72 -1.34
C THR A 7 5.99 11.55 -0.42
N LEU A 8 4.83 11.33 -1.03
CA LEU A 8 3.59 11.01 -0.34
C LEU A 8 3.41 9.49 -0.32
N ILE A 9 3.20 8.95 0.88
CA ILE A 9 2.82 7.54 1.09
C ILE A 9 1.33 7.50 1.37
N ILE A 10 0.59 6.65 0.65
CA ILE A 10 -0.83 6.42 0.89
C ILE A 10 -1.11 4.95 1.20
N ALA A 11 -2.10 4.73 2.06
CA ALA A 11 -2.64 3.40 2.30
C ALA A 11 -3.71 3.07 1.24
N VAL A 12 -3.54 1.97 0.50
CA VAL A 12 -4.53 1.50 -0.49
C VAL A 12 -4.99 0.10 -0.11
N SER A 13 -6.26 -0.02 0.29
CA SER A 13 -6.84 -1.31 0.72
C SER A 13 -7.34 -2.16 -0.44
N GLY A 14 -7.55 -1.58 -1.62
CA GLY A 14 -8.23 -2.22 -2.75
C GLY A 14 -9.71 -1.82 -2.85
N GLY A 15 -10.27 -1.23 -1.79
CA GLY A 15 -11.62 -0.68 -1.79
C GLY A 15 -11.76 0.59 -2.64
N ALA A 16 -12.97 0.83 -3.14
CA ALA A 16 -13.28 1.90 -4.09
C ALA A 16 -12.76 3.29 -3.67
N ASP A 17 -12.94 3.67 -2.40
CA ASP A 17 -12.50 4.98 -1.90
C ASP A 17 -10.98 5.16 -1.99
N SER A 18 -10.23 4.12 -1.60
CA SER A 18 -8.77 4.15 -1.62
C SER A 18 -8.20 4.14 -3.04
N VAL A 19 -8.88 3.45 -3.97
CA VAL A 19 -8.56 3.43 -5.39
C VAL A 19 -8.87 4.77 -6.06
N ALA A 20 -10.01 5.39 -5.69
CA ALA A 20 -10.35 6.73 -6.17
C ALA A 20 -9.30 7.76 -5.71
N LEU A 21 -8.87 7.71 -4.46
CA LEU A 21 -7.79 8.55 -3.94
C LEU A 21 -6.48 8.36 -4.71
N PHE A 22 -6.09 7.11 -4.97
CA PHE A 22 -4.91 6.78 -5.79
C PHE A 22 -4.98 7.45 -7.17
N HIS A 23 -6.10 7.34 -7.88
CA HIS A 23 -6.26 7.96 -9.20
C HIS A 23 -6.27 9.49 -9.14
N ILE A 24 -6.87 10.09 -8.12
CA ILE A 24 -6.82 11.55 -7.92
C ILE A 24 -5.37 12.00 -7.75
N LEU A 25 -4.59 11.31 -6.91
CA LEU A 25 -3.20 11.67 -6.65
C LEU A 25 -2.28 11.43 -7.86
N LEU A 26 -2.54 10.41 -8.68
CA LEU A 26 -1.84 10.21 -9.96
C LEU A 26 -1.97 11.37 -10.94
N ASN A 27 -3.07 12.14 -10.86
CA ASN A 27 -3.30 13.30 -11.71
C ASN A 27 -2.66 14.59 -11.15
N ILE A 28 -2.25 14.58 -9.88
CA ILE A 28 -1.72 15.75 -9.18
C ILE A 28 -0.21 15.63 -8.97
N LEU A 29 0.29 14.42 -8.72
CA LEU A 29 1.67 14.18 -8.33
C LEU A 29 2.49 13.51 -9.46
N PRO A 30 3.78 13.82 -9.56
CA PRO A 30 4.75 12.98 -10.25
C PRO A 30 4.72 11.54 -9.71
N ARG A 31 4.87 10.54 -10.58
CA ARG A 31 4.80 9.12 -10.20
C ARG A 31 5.85 8.75 -9.14
N ASN A 32 7.05 9.33 -9.25
CA ASN A 32 8.15 9.13 -8.30
C ASN A 32 7.95 9.80 -6.94
N GLN A 33 6.91 10.62 -6.77
CA GLN A 33 6.53 11.22 -5.48
C GLN A 33 5.34 10.52 -4.84
N LEU A 34 4.82 9.45 -5.43
CA LEU A 34 3.74 8.65 -4.85
C LEU A 34 4.23 7.25 -4.54
N VAL A 35 3.95 6.80 -3.32
CA VAL A 35 4.23 5.45 -2.84
C VAL A 35 2.93 4.88 -2.28
N VAL A 36 2.64 3.63 -2.63
CA VAL A 36 1.49 2.90 -2.11
C VAL A 36 1.94 1.89 -1.07
N ALA A 37 1.28 1.91 0.08
CA ALA A 37 1.38 0.88 1.11
C ALA A 37 0.05 0.11 1.19
N HIS A 38 0.11 -1.21 1.07
CA HIS A 38 -1.02 -2.10 1.35
C HIS A 38 -0.75 -2.88 2.62
N PHE A 39 -1.76 -3.03 3.48
CA PHE A 39 -1.65 -3.85 4.68
C PHE A 39 -2.63 -5.01 4.61
N ASN A 40 -2.08 -6.21 4.53
CA ASN A 40 -2.84 -7.45 4.42
C ASN A 40 -3.20 -7.95 5.83
N HIS A 41 -4.45 -7.72 6.24
CA HIS A 41 -4.98 -8.14 7.55
C HIS A 41 -5.23 -9.65 7.67
N ARG A 42 -5.24 -10.40 6.56
CA ARG A 42 -5.50 -11.85 6.47
C ARG A 42 -6.76 -12.33 7.21
N TRP A 43 -7.81 -11.51 7.27
CA TRP A 43 -9.08 -11.89 7.91
C TRP A 43 -9.81 -13.00 7.15
N ARG A 44 -9.59 -13.09 5.83
CA ARG A 44 -10.02 -14.18 4.95
C ARG A 44 -8.96 -14.38 3.88
N GLU A 45 -8.38 -15.58 3.80
CA GLU A 45 -7.20 -15.84 2.97
C GLU A 45 -7.40 -15.45 1.49
N GLU A 46 -8.49 -15.89 0.85
CA GLU A 46 -8.73 -15.60 -0.56
C GLU A 46 -8.99 -14.12 -0.86
N ASP A 47 -9.86 -13.47 -0.08
CA ASP A 47 -10.21 -12.06 -0.30
C ASP A 47 -9.00 -11.16 -0.09
N SER A 48 -8.21 -11.42 0.97
CA SER A 48 -7.02 -10.62 1.25
C SER A 48 -5.91 -10.80 0.20
N MET A 49 -5.76 -12.00 -0.37
CA MET A 49 -4.85 -12.21 -1.50
C MET A 49 -5.30 -11.51 -2.77
N ARG A 50 -6.61 -11.47 -3.04
CA ARG A 50 -7.18 -10.77 -4.20
C ARG A 50 -6.95 -9.26 -4.11
N ASP A 51 -7.21 -8.67 -2.94
CA ASP A 51 -7.00 -7.24 -2.71
C ASP A 51 -5.53 -6.86 -2.88
N GLU A 52 -4.62 -7.64 -2.28
CA GLU A 52 -3.19 -7.44 -2.46
C GLU A 52 -2.78 -7.51 -3.94
N ALA A 53 -3.18 -8.57 -4.64
CA ALA A 53 -2.83 -8.78 -6.04
C ALA A 53 -3.37 -7.65 -6.92
N PHE A 54 -4.59 -7.21 -6.66
CA PHE A 54 -5.21 -6.09 -7.35
C PHE A 54 -4.42 -4.79 -7.16
N VAL A 55 -4.08 -4.42 -5.92
CA VAL A 55 -3.34 -3.17 -5.64
C VAL A 55 -1.93 -3.23 -6.21
N ARG A 56 -1.27 -4.39 -6.15
CA ARG A 56 0.05 -4.61 -6.76
C ARG A 56 0.01 -4.36 -8.27
N GLN A 57 -0.93 -4.99 -8.98
CA GLN A 57 -1.10 -4.82 -10.43
C GLN A 57 -1.43 -3.37 -10.79
N LEU A 58 -2.25 -2.70 -9.97
CA LEU A 58 -2.57 -1.29 -10.15
C LEU A 58 -1.32 -0.40 -10.08
N CYS A 59 -0.43 -0.66 -9.12
CA CYS A 59 0.82 0.09 -8.98
C CYS A 59 1.81 -0.21 -10.12
N GLU A 60 1.95 -1.48 -10.51
CA GLU A 60 2.81 -1.90 -11.61
C GLU A 60 2.41 -1.24 -12.94
N LYS A 61 1.09 -1.21 -13.23
CA LYS A 61 0.54 -0.57 -14.43
C LYS A 61 0.88 0.91 -14.53
N GLU A 62 0.87 1.62 -13.40
CA GLU A 62 1.03 3.08 -13.34
C GLU A 62 2.47 3.51 -13.00
N GLY A 63 3.40 2.55 -12.81
CA GLY A 63 4.79 2.81 -12.49
C GLY A 63 5.00 3.38 -11.07
N ILE A 64 4.16 2.95 -10.11
CA ILE A 64 4.17 3.42 -8.73
C ILE A 64 4.90 2.43 -7.82
N THR A 65 5.69 2.96 -6.88
CA THR A 65 6.37 2.13 -5.88
C THR A 65 5.34 1.53 -4.92
N PHE A 66 5.38 0.21 -4.74
CA PHE A 66 4.45 -0.56 -3.93
C PHE A 66 5.16 -1.25 -2.78
N HIS A 67 4.65 -1.07 -1.56
CA HIS A 67 5.06 -1.80 -0.37
C HIS A 67 3.89 -2.56 0.22
N ILE A 68 4.19 -3.73 0.77
CA ILE A 68 3.23 -4.54 1.50
C ILE A 68 3.71 -4.80 2.93
N GLY A 69 2.78 -4.68 3.88
CA GLY A 69 2.90 -5.28 5.20
C GLY A 69 1.83 -6.36 5.38
N ASP A 70 2.12 -7.36 6.20
CA ASP A 70 1.12 -8.33 6.63
C ASP A 70 1.26 -8.66 8.12
N VAL A 71 0.16 -9.16 8.71
CA VAL A 71 0.07 -9.45 10.15
C VAL A 71 1.09 -10.50 10.60
N LEU A 72 1.47 -11.47 9.78
CA LEU A 72 2.42 -12.51 10.19
C LEU A 72 3.85 -11.98 10.21
N ALA A 73 4.24 -11.24 9.18
CA ALA A 73 5.53 -10.57 9.11
C ALA A 73 5.71 -9.53 10.23
N GLN A 74 4.61 -8.87 10.64
CA GLN A 74 4.65 -7.97 11.79
C GLN A 74 4.81 -8.75 13.11
N ARG A 75 4.02 -9.80 13.33
CA ARG A 75 4.12 -10.63 14.54
C ARG A 75 5.50 -11.24 14.73
N GLU A 76 6.11 -11.77 13.66
CA GLU A 76 7.46 -12.33 13.72
C GLU A 76 8.50 -11.29 14.14
N LYS A 77 8.40 -10.05 13.62
CA LYS A 77 9.27 -8.95 14.05
C LYS A 77 9.04 -8.57 15.51
N ASP A 78 7.78 -8.51 15.94
CA ASP A 78 7.44 -8.19 17.33
C ASP A 78 8.04 -9.26 18.29
N TYR A 79 7.89 -10.56 17.97
CA TYR A 79 8.50 -11.65 18.73
C TYR A 79 10.03 -11.56 18.82
N LEU A 80 10.70 -11.22 17.71
CA LEU A 80 12.16 -11.10 17.68
C LEU A 80 12.66 -9.86 18.45
N THR A 81 11.83 -8.82 18.59
CA THR A 81 12.18 -7.58 19.29
C THR A 81 11.92 -7.68 20.80
N GLU A 82 10.91 -8.45 21.21
CA GLU A 82 10.61 -8.70 22.63
C GLU A 82 11.48 -9.80 23.27
N ALA A 83 12.14 -10.64 22.47
CA ALA A 83 12.99 -11.73 22.93
C ALA A 83 14.48 -11.35 23.12
N GLY A 84 14.85 -10.08 22.93
CA GLY A 84 16.21 -9.55 23.09
C GLY A 84 16.31 -8.51 24.19
#